data_AF-A0A920AW31-F1
#
_entry.id   AF-A0A920AW31-F1
#
_cell.length_a   1.000
_cell.length_b   1.000
_cell.length_c   1.000
_cell.angle_alpha   90.00
_cell.angle_beta   90.00
_cell.angle_gamma   90.00
#
_symmetry.space_group_name_H-M   'P 1'
#
loop_
_entity.id
_entity.type
_entity.pdbx_description
1 polymer ?
#
loop_
_entity_poly.entity_id
_entity_poly.type
_entity_poly.pdbx_seq_one_letter_code
_entity_poly.pdbx_strand_id
1 'polypeptide(L)'
;MSHSDTIKQLPKNSLLLASSDDVENVAYKYMDNTYCLQFHPEVYHTVQGKELLENFLTKISKLKQTWTPDSFIDSTIEELKTRIGNDKVILGLSGGVDSSVAAILLHRAIGKNLHCIFVNNGLLRKNEFQDVLDQYKEMDLNIKGVDYSEEFYDELADVSDPETKRKIIGRVFIEAFEKESSKIKNVKWLAQGTIYPDVIESISATGGPSATIKKSSQCRWTSRFYET
;
A
#
# COMPACT_ATOMS: atom_id res chain seq x y z
N MET A 1 -14.64 -23.44 7.41
CA MET A 1 -13.63 -23.51 8.49
C MET A 1 -12.32 -23.99 7.87
N SER A 2 -11.16 -23.52 8.34
CA SER A 2 -9.85 -23.88 7.76
C SER A 2 -8.85 -24.20 8.87
N HIS A 3 -8.97 -25.39 9.46
CA HIS A 3 -8.04 -25.87 10.49
C HIS A 3 -7.69 -27.34 10.23
N SER A 4 -6.40 -27.68 10.38
CA SER A 4 -5.93 -29.08 10.33
C SER A 4 -6.00 -29.77 11.68
N ASP A 5 -5.92 -28.99 12.76
CA ASP A 5 -5.96 -29.47 14.14
C ASP A 5 -7.26 -29.03 14.84
N THR A 6 -7.71 -29.82 15.81
CA THR A 6 -8.85 -29.49 16.66
C THR A 6 -8.53 -29.63 18.14
N ILE A 7 -9.16 -28.80 18.97
CA ILE A 7 -8.99 -28.88 20.42
C ILE A 7 -9.90 -29.99 20.94
N LYS A 8 -9.32 -31.12 21.33
CA LYS A 8 -10.09 -32.25 21.90
C LYS A 8 -10.58 -32.02 23.32
N GLN A 9 -9.77 -31.37 24.16
CA GLN A 9 -10.09 -31.12 25.55
C GLN A 9 -9.87 -29.66 25.89
N LEU A 10 -10.90 -29.01 26.42
CA LEU A 10 -10.81 -27.63 26.86
C LEU A 10 -9.88 -27.50 28.09
N PRO A 11 -9.07 -26.44 28.15
CA PRO A 11 -8.30 -26.11 29.35
C PRO A 11 -9.18 -25.94 30.59
N LYS A 12 -8.63 -26.18 31.79
CA LYS A 12 -9.31 -25.83 33.05
C LYS A 12 -9.68 -24.34 33.05
N ASN A 13 -10.85 -24.01 33.61
CA ASN A 13 -11.42 -22.64 33.62
C ASN A 13 -11.83 -22.12 32.24
N SER A 14 -12.12 -23.03 31.30
CA SER A 14 -12.76 -22.67 30.03
C SER A 14 -14.27 -22.83 30.13
N LEU A 15 -14.99 -21.98 29.40
CA LEU A 15 -16.43 -22.10 29.19
C LEU A 15 -16.68 -22.32 27.69
N LEU A 16 -17.27 -23.47 27.34
CA LEU A 16 -17.69 -23.75 25.96
C LEU A 16 -18.81 -22.78 25.56
N LEU A 17 -18.69 -22.18 24.37
CA LEU A 17 -19.64 -21.19 23.85
C LEU A 17 -20.36 -21.69 22.59
N ALA A 18 -19.68 -22.45 21.73
CA ALA A 18 -20.27 -22.98 20.51
C ALA A 18 -19.60 -24.28 20.06
N SER A 19 -20.38 -25.09 19.37
CA SER A 19 -20.01 -26.35 18.73
C SER A 19 -20.58 -26.39 17.31
N SER A 20 -20.06 -27.30 16.50
CA SER A 20 -20.60 -27.67 15.18
C SER A 20 -20.65 -29.18 15.06
N ASP A 21 -21.21 -29.69 13.97
CA ASP A 21 -21.36 -31.14 13.75
C ASP A 21 -20.00 -31.86 13.72
N ASP A 22 -18.96 -31.22 13.17
CA ASP A 22 -17.63 -31.82 13.00
C ASP A 22 -16.64 -31.45 14.12
N VAL A 23 -16.93 -30.40 14.89
CA VAL A 23 -16.02 -29.83 15.89
C VAL A 23 -16.80 -29.49 17.15
N GLU A 24 -16.46 -30.13 18.27
CA GLU A 24 -17.12 -29.90 19.55
C GLU A 24 -16.72 -28.54 20.16
N ASN A 25 -15.45 -28.16 20.10
CA ASN A 25 -14.91 -26.98 20.78
C ASN A 25 -14.65 -25.80 19.82
N VAL A 26 -15.67 -25.37 19.06
CA VAL A 26 -15.55 -24.33 18.02
C VAL A 26 -15.27 -22.95 18.60
N ALA A 27 -15.96 -22.59 19.68
CA ALA A 27 -15.74 -21.34 20.38
C ALA A 27 -15.79 -21.57 21.88
N TYR A 28 -14.84 -21.00 22.61
CA TYR A 28 -14.81 -21.07 24.06
C TYR A 28 -14.19 -19.80 24.66
N LYS A 29 -14.57 -19.49 25.89
CA LYS A 29 -13.96 -18.46 26.70
C LYS A 29 -12.89 -19.11 27.59
N TYR A 30 -11.73 -18.49 27.70
CA TYR A 30 -10.66 -18.90 28.60
C TYR A 30 -10.32 -17.74 29.55
N MET A 31 -10.51 -17.93 30.86
CA MET A 31 -10.39 -16.85 31.85
C MET A 31 -11.32 -15.66 31.55
N ASP A 32 -11.13 -14.52 32.21
CA ASP A 32 -12.14 -13.46 32.22
C ASP A 32 -12.28 -12.68 30.90
N ASN A 33 -11.26 -12.66 30.03
CA ASN A 33 -11.26 -11.84 28.81
C ASN A 33 -10.61 -12.48 27.56
N THR A 34 -10.31 -13.79 27.57
CA THR A 34 -9.79 -14.46 26.38
C THR A 34 -10.93 -15.20 25.69
N TYR A 35 -11.13 -14.91 24.40
CA TYR A 35 -12.10 -15.59 23.56
C TYR A 35 -11.33 -16.33 22.47
N CYS A 36 -11.65 -17.61 22.28
CA CYS A 36 -10.99 -18.49 21.35
C CYS A 36 -11.99 -18.97 20.32
N LEU A 37 -11.63 -18.87 19.04
CA LEU A 37 -12.45 -19.27 17.90
C LEU A 37 -11.64 -20.21 17.01
N GLN A 38 -12.24 -21.30 16.56
CA GLN A 38 -11.67 -22.23 15.60
C GLN A 38 -12.17 -21.98 14.16
N PHE A 39 -12.74 -20.79 13.92
CA PHE A 39 -13.13 -20.29 12.61
C PHE A 39 -12.63 -18.86 12.43
N HIS A 40 -12.72 -18.37 11.20
CA HIS A 40 -12.23 -17.05 10.80
C HIS A 40 -13.36 -16.02 10.78
N PRO A 41 -13.57 -15.20 11.82
CA PRO A 41 -14.58 -14.14 11.79
C PRO A 41 -14.24 -13.00 10.81
N GLU A 42 -13.00 -12.91 10.36
CA GLU A 42 -12.49 -11.88 9.45
C GLU A 42 -12.85 -12.10 7.98
N VAL A 43 -13.22 -13.33 7.59
CA VAL A 43 -13.51 -13.65 6.18
C VAL A 43 -14.97 -13.38 5.83
N TYR A 44 -15.20 -12.99 4.58
CA TYR A 44 -16.53 -12.73 4.02
C TYR A 44 -17.53 -13.87 4.22
N HIS A 45 -17.04 -15.12 4.24
CA HIS A 45 -17.88 -16.31 4.37
C HIS A 45 -18.54 -16.46 5.75
N THR A 46 -18.07 -15.75 6.77
CA THR A 46 -18.68 -15.77 8.11
C THR A 46 -19.76 -14.70 8.19
N VAL A 47 -21.03 -15.11 8.02
CA VAL A 47 -22.20 -14.20 7.89
C VAL A 47 -22.25 -13.13 8.99
N GLN A 48 -21.98 -13.50 10.25
CA GLN A 48 -21.97 -12.58 11.40
C GLN A 48 -20.56 -12.26 11.90
N GLY A 49 -19.53 -12.48 11.07
CA GLY A 49 -18.12 -12.28 11.46
C GLY A 49 -17.84 -10.82 11.84
N LYS A 50 -18.38 -9.87 11.07
CA LYS A 50 -18.30 -8.44 11.38
C LYS A 50 -18.92 -8.10 12.75
N GLU A 51 -20.11 -8.62 13.05
CA GLU A 51 -20.80 -8.37 14.32
C GLU A 51 -19.99 -8.92 15.51
N LEU A 52 -19.38 -10.10 15.34
CA LEU A 52 -18.52 -10.71 16.34
C LEU A 52 -17.31 -9.82 16.65
N LEU A 53 -16.60 -9.38 15.61
CA LEU A 53 -15.44 -8.50 15.76
C LEU A 53 -15.81 -7.15 16.35
N GLU A 54 -16.95 -6.58 15.95
CA GLU A 54 -17.47 -5.32 16.50
C GLU A 54 -17.80 -5.45 17.99
N ASN A 55 -18.47 -6.53 18.40
CA ASN A 55 -18.76 -6.81 19.81
C ASN A 55 -17.46 -6.92 20.62
N PHE A 56 -16.45 -7.60 20.07
CA PHE A 56 -15.15 -7.71 20.73
C PHE A 56 -14.48 -6.35 20.92
N LEU A 57 -14.37 -5.55 19.86
CA LEU A 57 -13.68 -4.26 19.93
C LEU A 57 -14.43 -3.23 20.79
N THR A 58 -15.76 -3.15 20.67
CA THR A 58 -16.56 -2.06 21.28
C THR A 58 -17.15 -2.42 22.64
N LYS A 59 -17.69 -3.63 22.81
CA LYS A 59 -18.39 -4.03 24.05
C LYS A 59 -17.43 -4.64 25.06
N ILE A 60 -16.48 -5.46 24.59
CA ILE A 60 -15.53 -6.18 25.45
C ILE A 60 -14.29 -5.31 25.70
N SER A 61 -13.59 -4.89 24.65
CA SER A 61 -12.37 -4.07 24.75
C SER A 61 -12.64 -2.58 24.97
N LYS A 62 -13.90 -2.12 24.85
CA LYS A 62 -14.32 -0.73 25.09
C LYS A 62 -13.55 0.30 24.25
N LEU A 63 -13.12 -0.08 23.05
CA LEU A 63 -12.43 0.82 22.13
C LEU A 63 -13.43 1.82 21.54
N LYS A 64 -13.02 3.07 21.44
CA LYS A 64 -13.80 4.10 20.75
C LYS A 64 -13.60 3.96 19.24
N GLN A 65 -14.67 4.06 18.47
CA GLN A 65 -14.64 4.01 17.00
C GLN A 65 -14.28 5.38 16.42
N THR A 66 -13.11 5.92 16.79
CA THR A 66 -12.64 7.23 16.33
C THR A 66 -11.83 7.17 15.04
N TRP A 67 -11.44 5.98 14.59
CA TRP A 67 -10.70 5.78 13.37
C TRP A 67 -11.66 5.62 12.19
N THR A 68 -11.97 6.74 11.54
CA THR A 68 -12.79 6.81 10.33
C THR A 68 -11.96 7.31 9.14
N PRO A 69 -12.35 7.01 7.89
CA PRO A 69 -11.68 7.54 6.70
C PRO A 69 -11.52 9.07 6.74
N ASP A 70 -12.54 9.80 7.16
CA ASP A 70 -12.49 11.26 7.27
C ASP A 70 -11.44 11.72 8.29
N SER A 71 -11.47 11.13 9.51
CA SER A 71 -10.48 11.44 10.55
C SER A 71 -9.05 11.10 10.11
N PHE A 72 -8.90 10.05 9.30
CA PHE A 72 -7.62 9.62 8.75
C PHE A 72 -7.10 10.62 7.72
N ILE A 73 -7.95 11.09 6.81
CA ILE A 73 -7.59 12.11 5.81
C ILE A 73 -7.12 13.38 6.51
N ASP A 74 -7.89 13.89 7.47
CA ASP A 74 -7.58 15.14 8.17
C ASP A 74 -6.26 15.04 8.96
N SER A 75 -6.10 13.96 9.74
CA SER A 75 -4.87 13.74 10.50
C SER A 75 -3.65 13.54 9.60
N THR A 76 -3.80 12.83 8.48
CA THR A 76 -2.72 12.62 7.51
C THR A 76 -2.29 13.93 6.86
N ILE A 77 -3.24 14.78 6.46
CA ILE A 77 -2.94 16.08 5.84
C ILE A 77 -2.16 16.98 6.81
N GLU A 78 -2.58 17.06 8.06
CA GLU A 78 -1.90 17.88 9.08
C GLU A 78 -0.51 17.33 9.43
N GLU A 79 -0.34 16.00 9.51
CA GLU A 79 0.97 15.38 9.70
C GLU A 79 1.90 15.70 8.53
N LEU A 80 1.44 15.51 7.29
CA LEU A 80 2.21 15.80 6.07
C LEU A 80 2.63 17.27 6.03
N LYS A 81 1.70 18.18 6.29
CA LYS A 81 1.96 19.62 6.31
C LYS A 81 2.98 20.01 7.37
N THR A 82 2.88 19.45 8.58
CA THR A 82 3.82 19.70 9.67
C THR A 82 5.22 19.16 9.34
N ARG A 83 5.28 17.96 8.76
CA ARG A 83 6.54 17.27 8.46
C ARG A 83 7.29 17.88 7.28
N ILE A 84 6.58 18.21 6.21
CA ILE A 84 7.16 18.72 4.97
C ILE A 84 7.35 20.24 5.05
N GLY A 85 6.45 20.95 5.73
CA GLY A 85 6.47 22.40 5.81
C GLY A 85 6.41 23.05 4.42
N ASN A 86 7.43 23.84 4.10
CA ASN A 86 7.56 24.54 2.82
C ASN A 86 8.53 23.85 1.84
N ASP A 87 9.01 22.65 2.17
CA ASP A 87 9.90 21.91 1.29
C ASP A 87 9.16 21.42 0.03
N LYS A 88 9.91 21.22 -1.05
CA LYS A 88 9.35 20.65 -2.29
C LYS A 88 9.42 19.13 -2.28
N VAL A 89 8.37 18.54 -2.82
CA VAL A 89 8.18 17.10 -2.93
C VAL A 89 8.03 16.73 -4.39
N ILE A 90 8.74 15.69 -4.82
CA ILE A 90 8.49 15.05 -6.11
C ILE A 90 7.69 13.76 -5.91
N LEU A 91 6.80 13.44 -6.85
CA LEU A 91 6.03 12.21 -6.86
C LEU A 91 6.02 11.63 -8.28
N GLY A 92 6.41 10.36 -8.41
CA GLY A 92 6.18 9.60 -9.62
C GLY A 92 4.73 9.11 -9.68
N LEU A 93 3.98 9.55 -10.67
CA LEU A 93 2.64 9.06 -10.95
C LEU A 93 2.72 7.86 -11.89
N SER A 94 1.85 6.87 -11.65
CA SER A 94 1.71 5.71 -12.53
C SER A 94 0.35 5.65 -13.24
N GLY A 95 -0.60 6.52 -12.88
CA GLY A 95 -2.01 6.40 -13.26
C GLY A 95 -2.79 5.40 -12.39
N GLY A 96 -2.12 4.71 -11.46
CA GLY A 96 -2.77 3.81 -10.50
C GLY A 96 -3.43 4.56 -9.33
N VAL A 97 -4.43 3.93 -8.73
CA VAL A 97 -5.23 4.47 -7.62
C VAL A 97 -4.35 4.97 -6.47
N ASP A 98 -3.34 4.19 -6.06
CA ASP A 98 -2.56 4.54 -4.87
C ASP A 98 -1.71 5.80 -5.09
N SER A 99 -1.06 5.92 -6.26
CA SER A 99 -0.30 7.12 -6.63
C SER A 99 -1.20 8.35 -6.77
N SER A 100 -2.43 8.16 -7.23
CA SER A 100 -3.44 9.22 -7.39
C SER A 100 -3.89 9.75 -6.02
N VAL A 101 -4.25 8.84 -5.11
CA VAL A 101 -4.68 9.21 -3.75
C VAL A 101 -3.55 9.89 -3.00
N ALA A 102 -2.32 9.37 -3.09
CA ALA A 102 -1.15 10.00 -2.49
C ALA A 102 -0.91 11.42 -3.03
N ALA A 103 -1.04 11.63 -4.35
CA ALA A 103 -0.91 12.95 -4.96
C ALA A 103 -1.95 13.94 -4.41
N ILE A 104 -3.20 13.50 -4.26
CA ILE A 104 -4.28 14.34 -3.73
C ILE A 104 -4.07 14.69 -2.26
N LEU A 105 -3.66 13.73 -1.42
CA LEU A 105 -3.36 14.01 -0.01
C LEU A 105 -2.20 14.99 0.13
N LEU A 106 -1.12 14.80 -0.64
CA LEU A 106 0.01 15.73 -0.66
C LEU A 106 -0.38 17.10 -1.20
N HIS A 107 -1.14 17.17 -2.28
CA HIS A 107 -1.59 18.43 -2.85
C HIS A 107 -2.45 19.21 -1.86
N ARG A 108 -3.35 18.53 -1.12
CA ARG A 108 -4.12 19.18 -0.04
C ARG A 108 -3.22 19.69 1.10
N ALA A 109 -2.12 18.99 1.39
CA ALA A 109 -1.19 19.37 2.45
C ALA A 109 -0.24 20.52 2.07
N ILE A 110 0.34 20.50 0.86
CA ILE A 110 1.46 21.39 0.47
C ILE A 110 1.23 22.14 -0.87
N GLY A 111 0.11 21.89 -1.54
CA GLY A 111 -0.30 22.57 -2.78
C GLY A 111 0.77 22.54 -3.86
N LYS A 112 1.16 23.72 -4.34
CA LYS A 112 2.13 23.94 -5.43
C LYS A 112 3.54 23.39 -5.17
N ASN A 113 3.89 23.07 -3.92
CA ASN A 113 5.20 22.49 -3.59
C ASN A 113 5.28 21.00 -3.95
N LEU A 114 4.15 20.36 -4.26
CA LEU A 114 4.12 19.05 -4.89
C LEU A 114 4.41 19.20 -6.38
N HIS A 115 5.33 18.37 -6.88
CA HIS A 115 5.64 18.23 -8.29
C HIS A 115 5.45 16.78 -8.72
N CYS A 116 4.47 16.54 -9.57
CA CYS A 116 4.17 15.22 -10.08
C CYS A 116 4.85 15.01 -11.44
N ILE A 117 5.48 13.85 -11.64
CA ILE A 117 6.06 13.45 -12.92
C ILE A 117 5.34 12.18 -13.36
N PHE A 118 4.78 12.20 -14.57
CA PHE A 118 4.15 11.04 -15.18
C PHE A 118 4.93 10.65 -16.43
N VAL A 119 5.56 9.48 -16.39
CA VAL A 119 6.40 8.97 -17.48
C VAL A 119 5.56 8.04 -18.35
N ASN A 120 5.34 8.41 -19.61
CA ASN A 120 4.85 7.47 -20.61
C ASN A 120 5.97 6.50 -20.97
N ASN A 121 5.80 5.23 -20.64
CA ASN A 121 6.73 4.16 -20.97
C ASN A 121 6.37 3.44 -22.28
N GLY A 122 5.32 3.87 -22.99
CA GLY A 122 4.82 3.21 -24.20
C GLY A 122 4.04 1.92 -23.95
N LEU A 123 3.95 1.45 -22.71
CA LEU A 123 3.29 0.19 -22.33
C LEU A 123 1.94 0.41 -21.62
N LEU A 124 1.45 1.65 -21.63
CA LEU A 124 0.15 2.02 -21.08
C LEU A 124 -0.99 1.53 -21.99
N ARG A 125 -2.21 1.50 -21.44
CA ARG A 125 -3.40 1.18 -22.24
C ARG A 125 -3.66 2.29 -23.25
N LYS A 126 -4.46 1.97 -24.27
CA LYS A 126 -4.86 2.92 -25.31
C LYS A 126 -5.38 4.22 -24.67
N ASN A 127 -4.78 5.35 -25.04
CA ASN A 127 -5.10 6.72 -24.59
C ASN A 127 -4.86 7.01 -23.10
N GLU A 128 -4.44 6.04 -22.29
CA GLU A 128 -4.31 6.19 -20.84
C GLU A 128 -3.40 7.35 -20.44
N PHE A 129 -2.31 7.57 -21.18
CA PHE A 129 -1.41 8.70 -20.90
C PHE A 129 -2.13 10.04 -20.95
N GLN A 130 -2.92 10.28 -22.00
CA GLN A 130 -3.63 11.52 -22.20
C GLN A 130 -4.79 11.67 -21.21
N ASP A 131 -5.57 10.59 -21.03
CA ASP A 131 -6.73 10.58 -20.13
C ASP A 131 -6.31 10.91 -18.68
N VAL A 132 -5.21 10.33 -18.22
CA VAL A 132 -4.66 10.56 -16.89
C VAL A 132 -4.14 11.99 -16.73
N LEU A 133 -3.44 12.53 -17.74
CA LEU A 133 -2.98 13.92 -17.70
C LEU A 133 -4.13 14.92 -17.64
N ASP A 134 -5.21 14.68 -18.37
CA ASP A 134 -6.35 15.59 -18.41
C ASP A 134 -7.14 15.56 -17.10
N GLN A 135 -7.35 14.37 -16.52
CA GLN A 135 -7.94 14.23 -15.18
C GLN A 135 -7.15 15.00 -14.11
N TYR A 136 -5.82 14.91 -14.14
CA TYR A 136 -4.99 15.59 -13.14
C TYR A 136 -4.92 17.11 -13.33
N LYS A 137 -5.05 17.62 -14.56
CA LYS A 137 -5.19 19.07 -14.80
C LYS A 137 -6.49 19.61 -14.23
N GLU A 138 -7.59 18.88 -14.34
CA GLU A 138 -8.87 19.27 -13.72
C GLU A 138 -8.79 19.34 -12.18
N MET A 139 -7.84 18.61 -11.59
CA MET A 139 -7.56 18.60 -10.15
C MET A 139 -6.52 19.66 -9.70
N ASP A 140 -6.08 20.56 -10.59
CA ASP A 140 -5.06 21.59 -10.32
C ASP A 140 -3.72 21.04 -9.78
N LEU A 141 -3.40 19.79 -10.15
CA LEU A 141 -2.12 19.17 -9.79
C LEU A 141 -1.01 19.71 -10.68
N ASN A 142 0.12 20.07 -10.06
CA ASN A 142 1.34 20.44 -10.76
C ASN A 142 2.00 19.18 -11.35
N ILE A 143 1.52 18.77 -12.52
CA ILE A 143 1.92 17.55 -13.21
C ILE A 143 2.71 17.85 -14.48
N LYS A 144 3.79 17.09 -14.67
CA LYS A 144 4.55 17.04 -15.90
C LYS A 144 4.45 15.65 -16.52
N GLY A 145 3.71 15.55 -17.61
CA GLY A 145 3.77 14.40 -18.51
C GLY A 145 5.03 14.44 -19.35
N VAL A 146 5.74 13.32 -19.44
CA VAL A 146 6.90 13.16 -20.32
C VAL A 146 6.77 11.86 -21.10
N ASP A 147 7.15 11.90 -22.37
CA ASP A 147 7.15 10.73 -23.22
C ASP A 147 8.56 10.16 -23.37
N TYR A 148 8.72 8.90 -22.97
CA TYR A 148 9.94 8.11 -23.10
C TYR A 148 9.68 6.80 -23.86
N SER A 149 8.54 6.67 -24.55
CA SER A 149 8.10 5.41 -25.17
C SER A 149 9.13 4.79 -26.11
N GLU A 150 9.78 5.61 -26.94
CA GLU A 150 10.85 5.16 -27.86
C GLU A 150 12.04 4.54 -27.09
N GLU A 151 12.52 5.19 -26.02
CA GLU A 151 13.60 4.64 -25.20
C GLU A 151 13.24 3.30 -24.56
N PHE A 152 11.98 3.13 -24.15
CA PHE A 152 11.52 1.83 -23.64
C PHE A 152 11.43 0.78 -24.75
N TYR A 153 10.97 1.13 -25.94
CA TYR A 153 10.87 0.19 -27.06
C TYR A 153 12.25 -0.26 -27.55
N ASP A 154 13.20 0.66 -27.67
CA ASP A 154 14.57 0.37 -28.07
C ASP A 154 15.25 -0.61 -27.11
N GLU A 155 15.13 -0.36 -25.80
CA GLU A 155 15.73 -1.20 -24.77
C GLU A 155 15.03 -2.56 -24.61
N LEU A 156 13.76 -2.67 -25.03
CA LEU A 156 13.00 -3.91 -25.01
C LEU A 156 13.07 -4.71 -26.31
N ALA A 157 13.74 -4.18 -27.34
CA ALA A 157 13.91 -4.84 -28.62
C ALA A 157 14.59 -6.22 -28.44
N ASP A 158 13.99 -7.24 -29.04
CA ASP A 158 14.45 -8.64 -28.99
C ASP A 158 14.57 -9.28 -27.60
N VAL A 159 14.07 -8.61 -26.54
CA VAL A 159 14.03 -9.20 -25.20
C VAL A 159 12.81 -10.11 -25.09
N SER A 160 13.02 -11.39 -24.80
CA SER A 160 11.94 -12.37 -24.62
C SER A 160 11.70 -12.72 -23.15
N ASP A 161 12.77 -12.86 -22.37
CA ASP A 161 12.74 -13.26 -20.97
C ASP A 161 11.98 -12.25 -20.08
N PRO A 162 10.93 -12.66 -19.35
CA PRO A 162 10.07 -11.76 -18.60
C PRO A 162 10.79 -11.06 -17.44
N GLU A 163 11.71 -11.74 -16.75
CA GLU A 163 12.47 -11.11 -15.67
C GLU A 163 13.42 -10.05 -16.22
N THR A 164 14.10 -10.33 -17.33
CA THR A 164 14.95 -9.36 -18.01
C THR A 164 14.15 -8.13 -18.46
N LYS A 165 12.96 -8.32 -19.07
CA LYS A 165 12.04 -7.20 -19.39
C LYS A 165 11.71 -6.37 -18.16
N ARG A 166 11.33 -7.01 -17.05
CA ARG A 166 11.01 -6.33 -15.79
C ARG A 166 12.20 -5.50 -15.30
N LYS A 167 13.42 -6.02 -15.38
CA LYS A 167 14.63 -5.29 -14.97
C LYS A 167 14.91 -4.08 -15.87
N ILE A 168 14.75 -4.24 -17.18
CA ILE A 168 14.95 -3.16 -18.16
C ILE A 168 13.93 -2.05 -17.93
N ILE A 169 12.63 -2.38 -17.89
CA ILE A 169 11.55 -1.41 -17.64
C ILE A 169 11.82 -0.63 -16.36
N GLY A 170 12.19 -1.31 -15.27
CA GLY A 170 12.50 -0.66 -14.00
C GLY A 170 13.70 0.28 -14.09
N ARG A 171 14.77 -0.11 -14.79
CA ARG A 171 15.96 0.72 -14.98
C ARG A 171 15.67 1.95 -15.83
N VAL A 172 15.07 1.78 -17.01
CA VAL A 172 14.76 2.88 -17.94
C VAL A 172 13.79 3.87 -17.29
N PHE A 173 12.83 3.38 -16.51
CA PHE A 173 11.95 4.25 -15.72
C PHE A 173 12.71 5.10 -14.69
N ILE A 174 13.66 4.51 -13.96
CA ILE A 174 14.48 5.24 -12.98
C ILE A 174 15.31 6.31 -13.69
N GLU A 175 15.97 5.96 -14.80
CA GLU A 175 16.78 6.90 -15.59
C GLU A 175 15.93 8.08 -16.11
N ALA A 176 14.74 7.79 -16.66
CA ALA A 176 13.79 8.82 -17.11
C ALA A 176 13.32 9.70 -15.95
N PHE A 177 12.95 9.10 -14.81
CA PHE A 177 12.48 9.82 -13.64
C PHE A 177 13.57 10.71 -13.01
N GLU A 178 14.80 10.22 -12.88
CA GLU A 178 15.95 11.00 -12.39
C GLU A 178 16.28 12.16 -13.33
N LYS A 179 16.24 11.93 -14.65
CA LYS A 179 16.43 12.97 -15.67
C LYS A 179 15.38 14.07 -15.58
N GLU A 180 14.12 13.74 -15.29
CA GLU A 180 13.08 14.76 -15.14
C GLU A 180 13.06 15.43 -13.77
N SER A 181 13.26 14.68 -12.70
CA SER A 181 13.25 15.20 -11.33
C SER A 181 14.43 16.13 -11.05
N SER A 182 15.61 15.87 -11.62
CA SER A 182 16.78 16.75 -11.51
C SER A 182 16.56 18.16 -12.10
N LYS A 183 15.57 18.33 -12.99
CA LYS A 183 15.19 19.65 -13.52
C LYS A 183 14.43 20.49 -12.49
N ILE A 184 13.90 19.87 -11.44
CA ILE A 184 13.17 20.53 -10.36
C ILE A 184 14.15 20.88 -9.25
N LYS A 185 14.39 22.18 -9.06
CA LYS A 185 15.36 22.66 -8.06
C LYS A 185 14.77 22.64 -6.65
N ASN A 186 15.64 22.33 -5.69
CA ASN A 186 15.39 22.37 -4.23
C ASN A 186 14.30 21.38 -3.79
N VAL A 187 14.28 20.20 -4.42
CA VAL A 187 13.49 19.06 -3.95
C VAL A 187 14.21 18.44 -2.75
N LYS A 188 13.47 18.17 -1.68
CA LYS A 188 14.02 17.51 -0.48
C LYS A 188 13.40 16.14 -0.23
N TRP A 189 12.20 15.91 -0.78
CA TRP A 189 11.41 14.72 -0.52
C TRP A 189 11.00 14.03 -1.81
N LEU A 190 11.05 12.71 -1.80
CA LEU A 190 10.40 11.86 -2.79
C LEU A 190 9.24 11.13 -2.14
N ALA A 191 8.04 11.36 -2.66
CA ALA A 191 6.82 10.70 -2.22
C ALA A 191 6.52 9.44 -3.04
N GLN A 192 5.83 8.49 -2.40
CA GLN A 192 5.38 7.24 -3.00
C GLN A 192 4.00 6.88 -2.47
N GLY A 193 3.13 6.37 -3.35
CA GLY A 193 1.80 5.86 -2.98
C GLY A 193 1.82 4.42 -2.47
N THR A 194 2.85 4.01 -1.74
CA THR A 194 2.98 2.63 -1.24
C THR A 194 1.96 2.33 -0.14
N ILE A 195 1.28 1.19 -0.22
CA ILE A 195 0.20 0.81 0.73
C ILE A 195 0.69 -0.18 1.79
N TYR A 196 -0.10 -0.37 2.85
CA TYR A 196 0.28 -1.20 3.99
C TYR A 196 0.69 -2.65 3.64
N PRO A 197 0.02 -3.35 2.70
CA PRO A 197 0.48 -4.66 2.23
C PRO A 197 1.94 -4.66 1.72
N ASP A 198 2.34 -3.64 0.95
CA ASP A 198 3.71 -3.54 0.42
C ASP A 198 4.75 -3.42 1.54
N VAL A 199 4.37 -2.74 2.64
CA VAL A 199 5.22 -2.58 3.83
C VAL A 199 5.38 -3.94 4.53
N ILE A 200 4.29 -4.69 4.73
CA ILE A 200 4.34 -6.02 5.34
C ILE A 200 5.24 -6.95 4.50
N GLU A 201 5.09 -6.95 3.17
CA GLU A 201 5.93 -7.77 2.28
C GLU A 201 7.42 -7.37 2.29
N SER A 202 7.72 -6.12 2.65
CA SER A 202 9.11 -5.65 2.78
C SER A 202 9.76 -6.07 4.11
N ILE A 203 8.97 -6.44 5.11
CA ILE A 203 9.44 -6.92 6.41
C ILE A 203 9.59 -8.45 6.30
N SER A 204 10.83 -8.88 6.04
CA SER A 204 11.21 -10.30 6.05
C SER A 204 10.79 -10.99 7.35
N ALA A 205 9.76 -11.83 7.31
CA ALA A 205 9.19 -12.53 8.47
C ALA A 205 10.14 -13.57 9.11
N THR A 206 11.25 -13.91 8.49
CA THR A 206 12.24 -14.86 9.02
C THR A 206 13.62 -14.51 8.46
N GLY A 207 14.63 -14.36 9.31
CA GLY A 207 16.03 -14.03 8.94
C GLY A 207 16.79 -15.08 8.12
N GLY A 208 16.13 -15.76 7.18
CA GLY A 208 16.72 -16.58 6.12
C GLY A 208 16.69 -15.83 4.78
N PRO A 209 17.42 -16.30 3.74
CA PRO A 209 17.57 -15.57 2.49
C PRO A 209 16.22 -15.46 1.78
N SER A 210 15.55 -14.33 2.01
CA SER A 210 14.39 -13.90 1.24
C SER A 210 14.69 -14.09 -0.23
N ALA A 211 13.76 -14.75 -0.93
CA ALA A 211 13.81 -15.00 -2.36
C ALA A 211 14.35 -13.75 -3.07
N THR A 212 15.29 -13.97 -3.99
CA THR A 212 16.17 -13.01 -4.67
C THR A 212 15.42 -11.98 -5.56
N ILE A 213 14.18 -11.63 -5.22
CA ILE A 213 13.32 -10.69 -5.96
C ILE A 213 13.62 -9.23 -5.56
N LYS A 214 14.35 -8.99 -4.46
CA LYS A 214 14.73 -7.62 -4.03
C LYS A 214 16.15 -7.53 -3.46
N LYS A 215 17.15 -8.16 -4.11
CA LYS A 215 18.57 -7.93 -3.77
C LYS A 215 19.42 -7.74 -5.02
N SER A 216 20.29 -6.73 -4.94
CA SER A 216 21.15 -6.12 -5.97
C SER A 216 20.41 -5.18 -6.95
N SER A 217 20.62 -3.87 -6.76
CA SER A 217 20.26 -2.76 -7.67
C SER A 217 18.77 -2.50 -7.99
N GLN A 218 17.89 -3.42 -7.59
CA GLN A 218 16.47 -3.42 -7.92
C GLN A 218 15.63 -2.96 -6.72
N CYS A 219 14.90 -1.86 -6.86
CA CYS A 219 13.81 -1.45 -5.96
C CYS A 219 14.14 -1.44 -4.45
N ARG A 220 15.03 -0.55 -4.01
CA ARG A 220 14.96 -0.02 -2.64
C ARG A 220 14.01 1.17 -2.63
N TRP A 221 12.72 0.87 -2.58
CA TRP A 221 11.67 1.82 -2.27
C TRP A 221 10.89 1.25 -1.09
N THR A 222 11.57 1.16 0.06
CA THR A 222 10.93 0.87 1.34
C THR A 222 10.34 2.17 1.86
N SER A 223 9.13 2.13 2.42
CA SER A 223 8.45 3.24 3.08
C SER A 223 9.35 3.94 4.10
N ARG A 224 10.08 4.94 3.62
CA ARG A 224 10.76 5.98 4.37
C ARG A 224 10.64 7.21 3.50
N PHE A 225 10.19 8.31 4.09
CA PHE A 225 10.57 9.61 3.56
C PHE A 225 12.10 9.65 3.57
N TYR A 226 12.70 9.61 2.39
CA TYR A 226 14.13 9.85 2.27
C TYR A 226 14.31 11.37 2.17
N GLU A 227 15.06 11.95 3.11
CA GLU A 227 15.78 13.19 2.78
C GLU A 227 16.75 12.81 1.67
N THR A 228 16.63 13.49 0.53
CA THR A 228 17.59 13.39 -0.58
C THR A 228 18.94 13.95 -0.16
#